data_AF-D3U1V3-F1
#
_entry.id   AF-D3U1V3-F1
#
_cell.length_a   1.000
_cell.length_b   1.000
_cell.length_c   1.000
_cell.angle_alpha   90.00
_cell.angle_beta   90.00
_cell.angle_gamma   90.00
#
_symmetry.space_group_name_H-M   'P 1'
#
loop_
_entity.id
_entity.type
_entity.pdbx_description
1 polymer ?
#
loop_
_entity_poly.entity_id
_entity_poly.type
_entity_poly.pdbx_seq_one_letter_code
_entity_poly.pdbx_strand_id
1 'polypeptide(L)'
;MNGATRAPARVRAGALTRVPAGRPAPVPAGVASMPAGGPARMPLAAAESALRAVIEAVTAGGRPPARARAAVAGAYADLWACQRLGHAAAERPAAAVVARYLSPRLLLDGADGLAAALGARLHETGGPAARYRDQVRRLEAAASAPGAAARTRDVAARLPALAAGDDRLARPVTAAPAQALPRALGALVRVLEEERAELVVRATALTRPDGPGNEGGGPGPWALADRYALLTAAAACLDGWRVPGSPRLRRSGDRICLVAALHRLVIGLSRSVPTRAATEWRDEVYEVAVTLGGPPDAGTGPTRPPFGRPAPALTAV
;
A
#
# COMPACT_ATOMS: atom_id res chain seq x y z
N MET A 1 -64.81 30.14 3.05
CA MET A 1 -64.04 28.90 2.81
C MET A 1 -62.71 29.05 3.54
N ASN A 2 -62.60 28.48 4.75
CA ASN A 2 -61.42 28.62 5.61
C ASN A 2 -60.47 27.45 5.36
N GLY A 3 -59.28 27.74 4.81
CA GLY A 3 -58.22 26.76 4.58
C GLY A 3 -57.36 26.60 5.83
N ALA A 4 -57.44 25.43 6.47
CA ALA A 4 -56.65 25.08 7.64
C ALA A 4 -55.26 24.56 7.26
N THR A 5 -54.23 25.28 7.69
CA THR A 5 -52.81 24.92 7.56
C THR A 5 -52.46 23.82 8.58
N ARG A 6 -52.15 22.60 8.13
CA ARG A 6 -51.66 21.50 8.97
C ARG A 6 -50.15 21.63 9.24
N ALA A 7 -49.78 21.64 10.51
CA ALA A 7 -48.39 21.59 10.97
C ALA A 7 -47.79 20.17 10.87
N PRO A 8 -46.47 20.02 10.63
CA PRO A 8 -45.83 18.71 10.54
C PRO A 8 -45.58 18.07 11.91
N ALA A 9 -45.80 16.76 11.97
CA ALA A 9 -45.66 15.92 13.15
C ALA A 9 -44.20 15.79 13.60
N ARG A 10 -43.96 16.00 14.90
CA ARG A 10 -42.68 15.73 15.55
C ARG A 10 -42.44 14.22 15.66
N VAL A 11 -41.43 13.72 14.97
CA VAL A 11 -40.91 12.35 15.12
C VAL A 11 -40.16 12.25 16.46
N ARG A 12 -40.66 11.42 17.37
CA ARG A 12 -39.97 11.07 18.63
C ARG A 12 -38.74 10.22 18.32
N ALA A 13 -37.57 10.68 18.78
CA ALA A 13 -36.34 9.91 18.78
C ALA A 13 -36.52 8.66 19.67
N GLY A 14 -36.48 7.48 19.06
CA GLY A 14 -36.49 6.19 19.76
C GLY A 14 -35.19 5.97 20.53
N ALA A 15 -35.32 5.43 21.74
CA ALA A 15 -34.22 5.11 22.63
C ALA A 15 -33.27 4.09 21.99
N LEU A 16 -31.99 4.46 21.85
CA LEU A 16 -30.91 3.56 21.45
C LEU A 16 -30.64 2.59 22.61
N THR A 17 -31.07 1.35 22.45
CA THR A 17 -30.68 0.22 23.30
C THR A 17 -29.17 -0.01 23.21
N ARG A 18 -28.48 0.13 24.34
CA ARG A 18 -27.05 -0.23 24.48
C ARG A 18 -26.86 -1.71 24.16
N VAL A 19 -26.12 -2.00 23.11
CA VAL A 19 -25.58 -3.35 22.86
C VAL A 19 -24.49 -3.62 23.91
N PRO A 20 -24.54 -4.75 24.64
CA PRO A 20 -23.51 -5.10 25.61
C PRO A 20 -22.18 -5.32 24.87
N ALA A 21 -21.13 -4.64 25.33
CA ALA A 21 -19.77 -4.81 24.83
C ALA A 21 -19.30 -6.25 25.10
N GLY A 22 -19.33 -7.08 24.08
CA GLY A 22 -18.72 -8.42 24.13
C GLY A 22 -17.22 -8.30 24.38
N ARG A 23 -16.71 -9.07 25.33
CA ARG A 23 -15.28 -9.16 25.63
C ARG A 23 -14.56 -9.69 24.38
N PRO A 24 -13.59 -8.97 23.80
CA PRO A 24 -12.90 -9.43 22.59
C PRO A 24 -12.18 -10.76 22.90
N ALA A 25 -12.29 -11.72 21.98
CA ALA A 25 -11.62 -13.01 22.10
C ALA A 25 -10.09 -12.83 22.21
N PRO A 26 -9.40 -13.65 23.00
CA PRO A 26 -7.95 -13.59 23.12
C PRO A 26 -7.30 -13.82 21.75
N VAL A 27 -6.52 -12.84 21.29
CA VAL A 27 -5.66 -12.96 20.12
C VAL A 27 -4.62 -14.06 20.41
N PRO A 28 -4.42 -15.05 19.52
CA PRO A 28 -3.47 -16.14 19.78
C PRO A 28 -2.08 -15.59 20.07
N ALA A 29 -1.56 -15.93 21.26
CA ALA A 29 -0.24 -15.58 21.74
C ALA A 29 0.82 -16.34 20.93
N GLY A 30 1.24 -15.77 19.80
CA GLY A 30 2.25 -16.37 18.92
C GLY A 30 2.97 -15.40 17.99
N VAL A 31 2.78 -14.08 18.14
CA VAL A 31 3.49 -13.09 17.31
C VAL A 31 4.71 -12.61 18.09
N ALA A 32 5.77 -13.43 18.06
CA ALA A 32 7.08 -13.06 18.58
C ALA A 32 7.54 -11.73 17.96
N SER A 33 8.00 -10.82 18.82
CA SER A 33 8.55 -9.52 18.45
C SER A 33 9.70 -9.73 17.46
N MET A 34 9.56 -9.24 16.23
CA MET A 34 10.58 -9.40 15.19
C MET A 34 11.78 -8.51 15.50
N PRO A 35 13.03 -9.02 15.46
CA PRO A 35 14.20 -8.18 15.59
C PRO A 35 14.23 -7.16 14.45
N ALA A 36 14.81 -5.99 14.72
CA ALA A 36 14.93 -4.88 13.77
C ALA A 36 15.69 -5.23 12.46
N GLY A 37 16.24 -6.43 12.33
CA GLY A 37 16.84 -6.99 11.10
C GLY A 37 15.98 -8.05 10.39
N GLY A 38 14.67 -8.13 10.67
CA GLY A 38 13.82 -9.22 10.22
C GLY A 38 13.74 -9.44 8.69
N PRO A 39 13.34 -10.64 8.25
CA PRO A 39 13.33 -11.08 6.84
C PRO A 39 12.51 -10.18 5.89
N ALA A 40 11.61 -9.34 6.41
CA ALA A 40 10.85 -8.37 5.63
C ALA A 40 11.67 -7.17 5.12
N ARG A 41 12.88 -6.92 5.65
CA ARG A 41 13.75 -5.83 5.16
C ARG A 41 14.54 -6.22 3.91
N MET A 42 14.82 -7.50 3.69
CA MET A 42 15.60 -7.93 2.53
C MET A 42 14.91 -7.63 1.19
N PRO A 43 13.59 -7.88 1.01
CA PRO A 43 12.92 -7.58 -0.26
C PRO A 43 12.97 -6.09 -0.63
N LEU A 44 12.79 -5.19 0.33
CA LEU A 44 12.84 -3.75 0.06
C LEU A 44 14.23 -3.31 -0.42
N ALA A 45 15.30 -3.78 0.23
CA ALA A 45 16.66 -3.46 -0.16
C ALA A 45 17.04 -4.02 -1.55
N ALA A 46 16.57 -5.23 -1.86
CA ALA A 46 16.77 -5.84 -3.18
C ALA A 46 16.03 -5.04 -4.27
N ALA A 47 14.76 -4.69 -4.05
CA ALA A 47 13.98 -3.90 -5.00
C ALA A 47 14.55 -2.49 -5.20
N GLU A 48 15.01 -1.83 -4.14
CA GLU A 48 15.69 -0.54 -4.24
C GLU A 48 16.97 -0.65 -5.09
N SER A 49 17.77 -1.69 -4.85
CA SER A 49 19.00 -1.94 -5.62
C SER A 49 18.70 -2.27 -7.08
N ALA A 50 17.64 -3.03 -7.36
CA ALA A 50 17.16 -3.33 -8.71
C ALA A 50 16.75 -2.03 -9.44
N LEU A 51 15.97 -1.19 -8.77
CA LEU A 51 15.52 0.10 -9.30
C LEU A 51 16.71 1.02 -9.63
N ARG A 52 17.68 1.15 -8.73
CA ARG A 52 18.89 1.97 -8.96
C ARG A 52 19.69 1.47 -10.17
N ALA A 53 19.87 0.16 -10.28
CA ALA A 53 20.55 -0.43 -11.44
C ALA A 53 19.83 -0.12 -12.76
N VAL A 54 18.50 -0.17 -12.77
CA VAL A 54 17.72 0.18 -13.98
C VAL A 54 17.80 1.67 -14.27
N ILE A 55 17.70 2.54 -13.27
CA ILE A 55 17.88 4.00 -13.44
C ILE A 55 19.22 4.29 -14.09
N GLU A 56 20.31 3.77 -13.52
CA GLU A 56 21.67 3.92 -14.05
C GLU A 56 21.77 3.44 -15.50
N ALA A 57 21.19 2.28 -15.81
CA ALA A 57 21.15 1.77 -17.17
C ALA A 57 20.44 2.77 -18.10
N VAL A 58 19.18 3.10 -17.83
CA VAL A 58 18.33 3.83 -18.78
C VAL A 58 18.75 5.30 -18.93
N THR A 59 19.49 5.87 -17.99
CA THR A 59 20.00 7.26 -18.07
C THR A 59 21.39 7.37 -18.70
N ALA A 60 22.13 6.26 -18.87
CA ALA A 60 23.49 6.28 -19.42
C ALA A 60 23.61 6.91 -20.82
N GLY A 61 22.52 6.90 -21.60
CA GLY A 61 22.45 7.50 -22.95
C GLY A 61 21.68 8.82 -23.03
N GLY A 62 21.45 9.50 -21.90
CA GLY A 62 20.65 10.72 -21.84
C GLY A 62 19.21 10.48 -21.39
N ARG A 63 18.25 11.24 -21.95
CA ARG A 63 16.85 11.19 -21.50
C ARG A 63 16.18 9.87 -21.95
N PRO A 64 15.71 9.02 -21.02
CA PRO A 64 15.09 7.75 -21.39
C PRO A 64 13.72 7.93 -22.05
N PRO A 65 13.26 6.94 -22.84
CA PRO A 65 11.95 6.98 -23.46
C PRO A 65 10.83 7.00 -22.42
N ALA A 66 9.66 7.56 -22.78
CA ALA A 66 8.52 7.71 -21.88
C ALA A 66 8.08 6.40 -21.22
N ARG A 67 8.15 5.27 -21.93
CA ARG A 67 7.83 3.95 -21.38
C ARG A 67 8.77 3.54 -20.24
N ALA A 68 10.07 3.76 -20.38
CA ALA A 68 11.05 3.47 -19.33
C ALA A 68 10.85 4.38 -18.12
N ARG A 69 10.58 5.68 -18.34
CA ARG A 69 10.23 6.62 -17.26
C ARG A 69 9.01 6.17 -16.48
N ALA A 70 7.95 5.75 -17.18
CA ALA A 70 6.73 5.25 -16.56
C ALA A 70 6.97 3.96 -15.74
N ALA A 71 7.80 3.04 -16.24
CA ALA A 71 8.17 1.83 -15.52
C ALA A 71 8.96 2.13 -14.23
N VAL A 72 9.97 3.00 -14.31
CA VAL A 72 10.74 3.47 -13.14
C VAL A 72 9.84 4.15 -12.12
N ALA A 73 8.95 5.04 -12.57
CA ALA A 73 8.01 5.73 -11.69
C ALA A 73 7.03 4.76 -11.02
N GLY A 74 6.53 3.75 -11.75
CA GLY A 74 5.67 2.69 -11.20
C GLY A 74 6.37 1.86 -10.15
N ALA A 75 7.56 1.33 -10.45
CA ALA A 75 8.34 0.54 -9.50
C ALA A 75 8.73 1.32 -8.23
N TYR A 76 9.07 2.61 -8.40
CA TYR A 76 9.32 3.49 -7.26
C TYR A 76 8.07 3.73 -6.41
N ALA A 77 6.90 3.90 -7.02
CA ALA A 77 5.63 4.03 -6.30
C ALA A 77 5.29 2.76 -5.50
N ASP A 78 5.54 1.57 -6.06
CA ASP A 78 5.35 0.28 -5.38
C ASP A 78 6.32 0.14 -4.20
N LEU A 79 7.60 0.51 -4.38
CA LEU A 79 8.59 0.55 -3.30
C LEU A 79 8.17 1.50 -2.17
N TRP A 80 7.71 2.71 -2.52
CA TRP A 80 7.23 3.70 -1.57
C TRP A 80 6.01 3.18 -0.79
N ALA A 81 5.05 2.53 -1.46
CA ALA A 81 3.90 1.91 -0.82
C ALA A 81 4.32 0.82 0.19
N CYS A 82 5.26 -0.04 -0.21
CA CYS A 82 5.80 -1.10 0.65
C CYS A 82 6.56 -0.54 1.86
N GLN A 83 7.28 0.58 1.71
CA GLN A 83 7.92 1.28 2.84
C GLN A 83 6.89 1.82 3.83
N ARG A 84 5.81 2.46 3.34
CA ARG A 84 4.71 2.94 4.20
C ARG A 84 4.01 1.80 4.93
N LEU A 85 3.76 0.70 4.23
CA LEU A 85 3.21 -0.51 4.82
C LEU A 85 4.17 -1.13 5.86
N GLY A 86 5.48 -1.11 5.61
CA GLY A 86 6.51 -1.54 6.56
C GLY A 86 6.55 -0.68 7.83
N HIS A 87 6.40 0.64 7.71
CA HIS A 87 6.27 1.51 8.87
C HIS A 87 4.99 1.20 9.66
N ALA A 88 3.85 1.06 8.99
CA ALA A 88 2.60 0.66 9.63
C ALA A 88 2.70 -0.71 10.33
N ALA A 89 3.45 -1.65 9.74
CA ALA A 89 3.71 -2.97 10.29
C ALA A 89 4.52 -2.96 11.60
N ALA A 90 5.38 -1.95 11.80
CA ALA A 90 6.10 -1.78 13.05
C ALA A 90 5.18 -1.40 14.22
N GLU A 91 4.07 -0.73 13.92
CA GLU A 91 3.10 -0.25 14.92
C GLU A 91 1.90 -1.18 15.08
N ARG A 92 1.55 -1.95 14.03
CA ARG A 92 0.31 -2.72 13.96
C ARG A 92 0.55 -4.16 13.50
N PRO A 93 0.26 -5.18 14.35
CA PRO A 93 0.42 -6.59 13.98
C PRO A 93 -0.33 -6.99 12.71
N ALA A 94 -1.55 -6.47 12.49
CA ALA A 94 -2.33 -6.75 11.28
C ALA A 94 -1.63 -6.27 9.99
N ALA A 95 -0.98 -5.09 10.05
CA ALA A 95 -0.22 -4.57 8.92
C ALA A 95 1.05 -5.39 8.67
N ALA A 96 1.66 -5.99 9.70
CA ALA A 96 2.82 -6.86 9.54
C ALA A 96 2.50 -8.15 8.76
N VAL A 97 1.32 -8.74 9.00
CA VAL A 97 0.85 -9.90 8.22
C VAL A 97 0.70 -9.51 6.76
N VAL A 98 0.04 -8.37 6.48
CA VAL A 98 -0.14 -7.86 5.12
C VAL A 98 1.19 -7.51 4.46
N ALA A 99 2.14 -6.90 5.17
CA ALA A 99 3.45 -6.55 4.64
C ALA A 99 4.23 -7.78 4.17
N ARG A 100 4.22 -8.87 4.96
CA ARG A 100 4.88 -10.13 4.57
C ARG A 100 4.23 -10.77 3.35
N TYR A 101 2.92 -10.58 3.19
CA TYR A 101 2.16 -11.13 2.09
C TYR A 101 2.31 -10.33 0.79
N LEU A 102 2.06 -9.03 0.86
CA LEU A 102 1.85 -8.17 -0.30
C LEU A 102 3.16 -7.59 -0.83
N SER A 103 4.12 -7.24 0.03
CA SER A 103 5.32 -6.52 -0.43
C SER A 103 6.12 -7.29 -1.48
N PRO A 104 6.42 -8.60 -1.33
CA PRO A 104 7.14 -9.33 -2.37
C PRO A 104 6.41 -9.34 -3.72
N ARG A 105 5.07 -9.40 -3.72
CA ARG A 105 4.26 -9.39 -4.94
C ARG A 105 4.32 -8.04 -5.64
N LEU A 106 4.03 -6.95 -4.92
CA LEU A 106 4.09 -5.60 -5.50
C LEU A 106 5.48 -5.26 -6.05
N LEU A 107 6.55 -5.68 -5.35
CA LEU A 107 7.92 -5.42 -5.79
C LEU A 107 8.31 -6.26 -7.02
N LEU A 108 7.79 -7.49 -7.15
CA LEU A 108 7.97 -8.29 -8.36
C LEU A 108 7.20 -7.72 -9.55
N ASP A 109 5.95 -7.29 -9.37
CA ASP A 109 5.19 -6.62 -10.42
C ASP A 109 5.91 -5.34 -10.91
N GLY A 110 6.52 -4.60 -9.98
CA GLY A 110 7.37 -3.45 -10.29
C GLY A 110 8.63 -3.85 -11.06
N ALA A 111 9.29 -4.95 -10.65
CA ALA A 111 10.46 -5.49 -11.33
C ALA A 111 10.14 -5.90 -12.77
N ASP A 112 9.02 -6.58 -13.03
CA ASP A 112 8.61 -6.93 -14.40
C ASP A 112 8.47 -5.69 -15.31
N GLY A 113 7.96 -4.58 -14.77
CA GLY A 113 7.96 -3.30 -15.45
C GLY A 113 9.37 -2.79 -15.77
N LEU A 114 10.32 -2.93 -14.83
CA LEU A 114 11.72 -2.55 -15.03
C LEU A 114 12.44 -3.43 -16.05
N ALA A 115 12.16 -4.74 -16.08
CA ALA A 115 12.67 -5.64 -17.12
C ALA A 115 12.27 -5.16 -18.52
N ALA A 116 10.99 -4.77 -18.68
CA ALA A 116 10.51 -4.19 -19.93
C ALA A 116 11.18 -2.84 -20.28
N ALA A 117 11.59 -2.06 -19.28
CA ALA A 117 12.31 -0.80 -19.48
C ALA A 117 13.76 -1.02 -19.96
N LEU A 118 14.41 -2.11 -19.53
CA LEU A 118 15.75 -2.49 -19.98
C LEU A 118 15.75 -3.01 -21.43
N GLY A 119 14.67 -3.65 -21.87
CA GLY A 119 14.57 -4.21 -23.23
C GLY A 119 15.72 -5.16 -23.53
N ALA A 120 16.38 -5.01 -24.69
CA ALA A 120 17.52 -5.84 -25.08
C ALA A 120 18.70 -5.80 -24.10
N ARG A 121 18.87 -4.69 -23.37
CA ARG A 121 19.97 -4.51 -22.40
C ARG A 121 19.84 -5.44 -21.20
N LEU A 122 18.64 -5.99 -20.96
CA LEU A 122 18.42 -7.01 -19.95
C LEU A 122 19.31 -8.25 -20.15
N HIS A 123 19.84 -8.49 -21.36
CA HIS A 123 20.70 -9.63 -21.67
C HIS A 123 22.21 -9.34 -21.58
N GLU A 124 22.60 -8.10 -21.29
CA GLU A 124 24.02 -7.75 -21.09
C GLU A 124 24.60 -8.57 -19.92
N THR A 125 25.77 -9.18 -20.12
CA THR A 125 26.39 -10.10 -19.15
C THR A 125 26.92 -9.40 -17.90
N GLY A 126 27.19 -8.09 -17.98
CA GLY A 126 27.75 -7.30 -16.89
C GLY A 126 26.92 -6.06 -16.52
N GLY A 127 27.55 -5.16 -15.75
CA GLY A 127 27.04 -3.82 -15.50
C GLY A 127 25.72 -3.78 -14.71
N PRO A 128 24.90 -2.73 -14.93
CA PRO A 128 23.63 -2.57 -14.22
C PRO A 128 22.62 -3.69 -14.51
N ALA A 129 22.58 -4.22 -15.74
CA ALA A 129 21.67 -5.31 -16.09
C ALA A 129 21.95 -6.59 -15.28
N ALA A 130 23.23 -6.96 -15.11
CA ALA A 130 23.61 -8.10 -14.27
C ALA A 130 23.22 -7.89 -12.80
N ARG A 131 23.43 -6.67 -12.26
CA ARG A 131 23.00 -6.32 -10.89
C ARG A 131 21.49 -6.41 -10.74
N TYR A 132 20.72 -5.85 -11.69
CA TYR A 132 19.26 -5.95 -11.70
C TYR A 132 18.79 -7.41 -11.62
N ARG A 133 19.29 -8.29 -12.51
CA ARG A 133 18.93 -9.71 -12.51
C ARG A 133 19.27 -10.40 -11.19
N ASP A 134 20.40 -10.06 -10.57
CA ASP A 134 20.75 -10.58 -9.24
C ASP A 134 19.74 -10.20 -8.17
N GLN A 135 19.34 -8.92 -8.14
CA GLN A 135 18.37 -8.44 -7.16
C GLN A 135 16.97 -9.03 -7.38
N VAL A 136 16.54 -9.22 -8.63
CA VAL A 136 15.26 -9.87 -8.94
C VAL A 136 15.25 -11.32 -8.49
N ARG A 137 16.32 -12.09 -8.71
CA ARG A 137 16.41 -13.46 -8.17
C ARG A 137 16.26 -13.51 -6.65
N ARG A 138 16.80 -12.52 -5.92
CA ARG A 138 16.62 -12.41 -4.47
C ARG A 138 15.17 -12.10 -4.09
N LEU A 139 14.50 -11.25 -4.87
CA LEU A 139 13.06 -10.96 -4.69
C LEU A 139 12.20 -12.21 -4.94
N GLU A 140 12.46 -12.93 -6.03
CA GLU A 140 11.76 -14.17 -6.39
C GLU A 140 11.94 -15.24 -5.31
N ALA A 141 13.16 -15.40 -4.79
CA ALA A 141 13.45 -16.30 -3.68
C ALA A 141 12.67 -15.91 -2.41
N ALA A 142 12.55 -14.61 -2.11
CA ALA A 142 11.78 -14.14 -0.97
C ALA A 142 10.27 -14.33 -1.16
N ALA A 143 9.74 -14.11 -2.36
CA ALA A 143 8.33 -14.33 -2.69
C ALA A 143 7.95 -15.81 -2.64
N SER A 144 8.83 -16.67 -3.13
CA SER A 144 8.68 -18.13 -3.18
C SER A 144 9.05 -18.84 -1.89
N ALA A 145 9.50 -18.11 -0.87
CA ALA A 145 9.90 -18.70 0.41
C ALA A 145 8.76 -19.54 1.01
N PRO A 146 9.07 -20.72 1.59
CA PRO A 146 8.09 -21.59 2.23
C PRO A 146 7.12 -20.79 3.12
N GLY A 147 5.83 -21.10 3.01
CA GLY A 147 4.78 -20.40 3.74
C GLY A 147 4.06 -19.29 2.98
N ALA A 148 4.22 -19.14 1.66
CA ALA A 148 3.38 -18.22 0.86
C ALA A 148 1.87 -18.50 1.04
N ALA A 149 1.47 -19.78 1.01
CA ALA A 149 0.11 -20.20 1.30
C ALA A 149 -0.30 -19.90 2.75
N ALA A 150 0.63 -20.03 3.71
CA ALA A 150 0.38 -19.68 5.11
C ALA A 150 0.15 -18.17 5.27
N ARG A 151 0.96 -17.32 4.62
CA ARG A 151 0.77 -15.86 4.61
C ARG A 151 -0.59 -15.46 4.05
N THR A 152 -1.02 -16.13 2.97
CA THR A 152 -2.36 -15.90 2.38
C THR A 152 -3.46 -16.25 3.38
N ARG A 153 -3.33 -17.41 4.05
CA ARG A 153 -4.26 -17.84 5.11
C ARG A 153 -4.27 -16.87 6.30
N ASP A 154 -3.12 -16.37 6.73
CA ASP A 154 -3.01 -15.39 7.81
C ASP A 154 -3.72 -14.08 7.46
N VAL A 155 -3.61 -13.61 6.22
CA VAL A 155 -4.35 -12.45 5.73
C VAL A 155 -5.86 -12.74 5.68
N ALA A 156 -6.26 -13.89 5.13
CA ALA A 156 -7.68 -14.29 5.07
C ALA A 156 -8.32 -14.40 6.47
N ALA A 157 -7.57 -14.87 7.46
CA ALA A 157 -8.00 -14.96 8.87
C ALA A 157 -8.31 -13.58 9.50
N ARG A 158 -7.96 -12.47 8.84
CA ARG A 158 -8.32 -11.11 9.27
C ARG A 158 -9.70 -10.66 8.78
N LEU A 159 -10.25 -11.30 7.75
CA LEU A 159 -11.55 -10.91 7.17
C LEU A 159 -12.70 -10.93 8.19
N PRO A 160 -12.79 -11.88 9.14
CA PRO A 160 -13.83 -11.84 10.18
C PRO A 160 -13.72 -10.61 11.10
N ALA A 161 -12.51 -10.18 11.47
CA ALA A 161 -12.32 -8.97 12.28
C ALA A 161 -12.76 -7.70 11.54
N LEU A 162 -12.54 -7.66 10.21
CA LEU A 162 -13.06 -6.59 9.37
C LEU A 162 -14.59 -6.60 9.38
N ALA A 163 -15.21 -7.77 9.20
CA ALA A 163 -16.67 -7.92 9.18
C ALA A 163 -17.32 -7.53 10.52
N ALA A 164 -16.64 -7.82 11.64
CA ALA A 164 -17.10 -7.48 12.99
C ALA A 164 -16.93 -5.98 13.33
N GLY A 165 -16.19 -5.22 12.52
CA GLY A 165 -15.90 -3.81 12.81
C GLY A 165 -14.68 -3.57 13.70
N ASP A 166 -13.97 -4.64 14.08
CA ASP A 166 -12.81 -4.60 14.99
C ASP A 166 -11.50 -4.27 14.28
N ASP A 167 -11.47 -4.37 12.94
CA ASP A 167 -10.32 -3.96 12.15
C ASP A 167 -10.32 -2.46 11.86
N ARG A 168 -9.13 -1.85 11.74
CA ARG A 168 -9.00 -0.44 11.35
C ARG A 168 -9.71 -0.16 10.01
N LEU A 169 -9.63 -1.11 9.07
CA LEU A 169 -10.28 -0.97 7.78
C LEU A 169 -11.81 -1.05 7.85
N ALA A 170 -12.42 -1.30 9.02
CA ALA A 170 -13.84 -1.09 9.21
C ALA A 170 -14.23 0.41 9.24
N ARG A 171 -13.25 1.30 9.40
CA ARG A 171 -13.43 2.76 9.41
C ARG A 171 -13.04 3.37 8.06
N PRO A 172 -13.42 4.64 7.79
CA PRO A 172 -12.88 5.40 6.68
C PRO A 172 -11.36 5.28 6.56
N VAL A 173 -10.91 4.89 5.37
CA VAL A 173 -9.51 4.92 4.97
C VAL A 173 -8.98 6.36 5.12
N THR A 174 -9.87 7.34 4.90
CA THR A 174 -9.66 8.75 5.23
C THR A 174 -10.61 9.26 6.32
N ALA A 175 -10.06 9.76 7.43
CA ALA A 175 -10.81 10.63 8.36
C ALA A 175 -10.94 12.11 7.90
N ALA A 176 -10.32 12.49 6.77
CA ALA A 176 -10.33 13.89 6.31
C ALA A 176 -11.49 14.13 5.34
N PRO A 177 -12.14 15.31 5.40
CA PRO A 177 -13.16 15.69 4.45
C PRO A 177 -12.56 15.75 3.04
N ALA A 178 -13.26 15.18 2.06
CA ALA A 178 -12.79 15.10 0.67
C ALA A 178 -12.45 16.47 0.06
N GLN A 179 -13.09 17.54 0.56
CA GLN A 179 -12.90 18.93 0.12
C GLN A 179 -11.51 19.48 0.47
N ALA A 180 -10.80 18.89 1.44
CA ALA A 180 -9.45 19.29 1.83
C ALA A 180 -8.35 18.60 1.01
N LEU A 181 -8.70 17.61 0.18
CA LEU A 181 -7.74 16.84 -0.60
C LEU A 181 -7.58 17.43 -2.01
N PRO A 182 -6.37 17.37 -2.61
CA PRO A 182 -6.20 17.59 -4.03
C PRO A 182 -7.17 16.72 -4.84
N ARG A 183 -7.75 17.26 -5.93
CA ARG A 183 -8.82 16.58 -6.70
C ARG A 183 -8.48 15.14 -7.10
N ALA A 184 -7.28 14.89 -7.62
CA ALA A 184 -6.84 13.54 -8.00
C ALA A 184 -6.80 12.59 -6.80
N LEU A 185 -6.28 13.05 -5.65
CA LEU A 185 -6.24 12.28 -4.42
C LEU A 185 -7.65 12.01 -3.89
N GLY A 186 -8.53 13.02 -3.89
CA GLY A 186 -9.93 12.86 -3.48
C GLY A 186 -10.67 11.82 -4.31
N ALA A 187 -10.43 11.78 -5.63
CA ALA A 187 -11.03 10.78 -6.50
C ALA A 187 -10.53 9.35 -6.24
N LEU A 188 -9.22 9.17 -6.04
CA LEU A 188 -8.64 7.87 -5.68
C LEU A 188 -9.16 7.38 -4.32
N VAL A 189 -9.22 8.27 -3.34
CA VAL A 189 -9.71 7.95 -2.00
C VAL A 189 -11.19 7.54 -2.04
N ARG A 190 -12.02 8.19 -2.86
CA ARG A 190 -13.42 7.76 -3.05
C ARG A 190 -13.51 6.33 -3.58
N VAL A 191 -12.71 5.96 -4.58
CA VAL A 191 -12.68 4.58 -5.11
C VAL A 191 -12.25 3.57 -4.03
N LEU A 192 -11.27 3.94 -3.19
CA LEU A 192 -10.83 3.10 -2.08
C LEU A 192 -11.91 2.93 -0.98
N GLU A 193 -12.70 3.97 -0.70
CA GLU A 193 -13.82 3.88 0.24
C GLU A 193 -14.96 3.00 -0.29
N GLU A 194 -15.28 3.10 -1.58
CA GLU A 194 -16.24 2.22 -2.26
C GLU A 194 -15.77 0.75 -2.19
N GLU A 195 -14.51 0.52 -2.51
CA GLU A 195 -13.86 -0.79 -2.44
C GLU A 195 -13.87 -1.37 -1.02
N ARG A 196 -13.57 -0.54 -0.01
CA ARG A 196 -13.65 -0.92 1.41
C ARG A 196 -15.08 -1.29 1.81
N ALA A 197 -16.06 -0.49 1.44
CA ALA A 197 -17.47 -0.78 1.76
C ALA A 197 -17.92 -2.12 1.15
N GLU A 198 -17.55 -2.38 -0.11
CA GLU A 198 -17.84 -3.65 -0.76
C GLU A 198 -17.12 -4.82 -0.08
N LEU A 199 -15.85 -4.65 0.30
CA LEU A 199 -15.08 -5.67 0.99
C LEU A 199 -15.72 -6.05 2.33
N VAL A 200 -16.18 -5.07 3.12
CA VAL A 200 -16.89 -5.32 4.38
C VAL A 200 -18.14 -6.18 4.14
N VAL A 201 -18.98 -5.82 3.18
CA VAL A 201 -20.19 -6.58 2.84
C VAL A 201 -19.86 -8.03 2.47
N ARG A 202 -18.84 -8.23 1.62
CA ARG A 202 -18.40 -9.57 1.21
C ARG A 202 -17.79 -10.37 2.36
N ALA A 203 -16.99 -9.73 3.23
CA ALA A 203 -16.42 -10.38 4.40
C ALA A 203 -17.52 -10.81 5.40
N THR A 204 -18.54 -9.97 5.62
CA THR A 204 -19.70 -10.33 6.46
C THR A 204 -20.49 -11.50 5.88
N ALA A 205 -20.60 -11.60 4.55
CA ALA A 205 -21.25 -12.75 3.92
C ALA A 205 -20.49 -14.07 4.17
N LEU A 206 -19.16 -14.03 4.27
CA LEU A 206 -18.34 -15.20 4.60
C LEU A 206 -18.52 -15.68 6.03
N THR A 207 -18.85 -14.81 6.97
CA THR A 207 -19.01 -15.18 8.39
C THR A 207 -20.39 -15.78 8.71
N ARG A 208 -21.31 -15.85 7.74
CA ARG A 208 -22.63 -16.44 7.94
C ARG A 208 -22.54 -17.97 8.02
N PRO A 209 -23.33 -18.65 8.87
CA PRO A 209 -23.36 -20.12 8.95
C PRO A 209 -23.68 -20.78 7.60
N ASP A 210 -24.55 -20.15 6.80
CA ASP A 210 -24.93 -20.63 5.46
C ASP A 210 -24.12 -19.93 4.34
N GLY A 211 -23.03 -19.27 4.70
CA GLY A 211 -22.21 -18.52 3.77
C GLY A 211 -21.38 -19.43 2.85
N PRO A 212 -21.05 -18.99 1.62
CA PRO A 212 -20.27 -19.77 0.65
C PRO A 212 -18.82 -20.07 1.12
N GLY A 213 -18.40 -19.54 2.27
CA GLY A 213 -17.10 -19.82 2.87
C GLY A 213 -17.01 -21.14 3.63
N ASN A 214 -18.15 -21.74 4.01
CA ASN A 214 -18.17 -22.93 4.87
C ASN A 214 -18.08 -24.25 4.10
N GLU A 215 -18.33 -24.24 2.78
CA GLU A 215 -18.26 -25.44 1.92
C GLU A 215 -16.84 -25.81 1.46
N GLY A 216 -15.80 -25.37 2.18
CA GLY A 216 -14.46 -25.94 2.09
C GLY A 216 -13.82 -25.89 0.69
N GLY A 217 -13.41 -24.70 0.23
CA GLY A 217 -12.35 -24.60 -0.78
C GLY A 217 -12.59 -23.70 -1.99
N GLY A 218 -13.66 -22.91 -2.04
CA GLY A 218 -13.84 -21.94 -3.12
C GLY A 218 -12.69 -20.89 -3.17
N PRO A 219 -12.32 -20.34 -4.34
CA PRO A 219 -11.27 -19.32 -4.48
C PRO A 219 -11.63 -17.96 -3.85
N GLY A 220 -12.86 -17.81 -3.35
CA GLY A 220 -13.42 -16.58 -2.81
C GLY A 220 -12.60 -15.95 -1.66
N PRO A 221 -12.21 -16.69 -0.61
CA PRO A 221 -11.47 -16.12 0.52
C PRO A 221 -10.09 -15.56 0.12
N TRP A 222 -9.43 -16.16 -0.87
CA TRP A 222 -8.11 -15.71 -1.32
C TRP A 222 -8.19 -14.41 -2.12
N ALA A 223 -9.18 -14.29 -3.01
CA ALA A 223 -9.43 -13.04 -3.73
C ALA A 223 -9.78 -11.89 -2.77
N LEU A 224 -10.52 -12.17 -1.70
CA LEU A 224 -10.83 -11.17 -0.67
C LEU A 224 -9.61 -10.82 0.19
N ALA A 225 -8.73 -11.78 0.47
CA ALA A 225 -7.45 -11.53 1.15
C ALA A 225 -6.56 -10.59 0.33
N ASP A 226 -6.50 -10.74 -0.99
CA ASP A 226 -5.78 -9.83 -1.89
C ASP A 226 -6.31 -8.40 -1.82
N ARG A 227 -7.62 -8.25 -1.93
CA ARG A 227 -8.29 -6.94 -1.85
C ARG A 227 -8.08 -6.28 -0.49
N TYR A 228 -8.21 -7.05 0.59
CA TYR A 228 -7.92 -6.60 1.94
C TYR A 228 -6.47 -6.13 2.10
N ALA A 229 -5.51 -6.88 1.57
CA ALA A 229 -4.09 -6.55 1.63
C ALA A 229 -3.81 -5.22 0.90
N LEU A 230 -4.32 -5.05 -0.31
CA LEU A 230 -4.17 -3.82 -1.10
C LEU A 230 -4.79 -2.60 -0.41
N LEU A 231 -5.99 -2.74 0.17
CA LEU A 231 -6.62 -1.68 0.95
C LEU A 231 -5.82 -1.33 2.22
N THR A 232 -5.23 -2.33 2.88
CA THR A 232 -4.38 -2.08 4.06
C THR A 232 -3.13 -1.29 3.68
N ALA A 233 -2.51 -1.61 2.53
CA ALA A 233 -1.39 -0.84 2.00
C ALA A 233 -1.79 0.60 1.67
N ALA A 234 -2.97 0.80 1.07
CA ALA A 234 -3.49 2.12 0.76
C ALA A 234 -3.74 2.96 2.02
N ALA A 235 -4.33 2.35 3.05
CA ALA A 235 -4.50 2.97 4.36
C ALA A 235 -3.15 3.37 4.97
N ALA A 236 -2.15 2.48 4.94
CA ALA A 236 -0.81 2.78 5.45
C ALA A 236 -0.16 3.97 4.72
N CYS A 237 -0.36 4.09 3.41
CA CYS A 237 0.10 5.24 2.62
C CYS A 237 -0.54 6.56 3.09
N LEU A 238 -1.87 6.56 3.28
CA LEU A 238 -2.64 7.73 3.71
C LEU A 238 -2.32 8.13 5.15
N ASP A 239 -2.12 7.16 6.05
CA ASP A 239 -1.74 7.38 7.44
C ASP A 239 -0.37 8.05 7.54
N GLY A 240 0.61 7.50 6.82
CA GLY A 240 1.97 8.02 6.77
C GLY A 240 2.06 9.43 6.18
N TRP A 241 1.05 9.85 5.40
CA TRP A 241 0.94 11.20 4.86
C TRP A 241 0.30 12.21 5.85
N ARG A 242 -0.42 11.74 6.87
CA ARG A 242 -1.20 12.60 7.77
C ARG A 242 -0.49 13.07 9.01
N VAL A 243 0.67 12.52 9.34
CA VAL A 243 1.37 12.77 10.60
C VAL A 243 1.49 14.29 10.83
N PRO A 244 0.70 14.85 11.78
CA PRO A 244 0.67 16.28 12.04
C PRO A 244 2.06 16.77 12.44
N GLY A 245 2.44 17.96 11.98
CA GLY A 245 3.75 18.53 12.32
C GLY A 245 4.92 17.91 11.58
N SER A 246 4.71 17.09 10.53
CA SER A 246 5.78 16.70 9.62
C SER A 246 5.92 17.73 8.49
N PRO A 247 6.83 18.72 8.58
CA PRO A 247 7.10 19.65 7.48
C PRO A 247 7.59 18.93 6.21
N ARG A 248 8.01 17.66 6.32
CA ARG A 248 8.45 16.82 5.20
C ARG A 248 7.28 16.44 4.27
N LEU A 249 6.09 16.17 4.82
CA LEU A 249 4.90 15.76 4.05
C LEU A 249 4.22 16.90 3.29
N ARG A 250 4.66 18.15 3.53
CA ARG A 250 4.25 19.33 2.76
C ARG A 250 5.09 19.53 1.49
N ARG A 251 6.14 18.73 1.28
CA ARG A 251 6.92 18.79 0.04
C ARG A 251 6.11 18.17 -1.10
N SER A 252 6.05 18.86 -2.23
CA SER A 252 5.35 18.40 -3.43
C SER A 252 5.67 16.93 -3.77
N GLY A 253 6.93 16.51 -3.60
CA GLY A 253 7.39 15.13 -3.84
C GLY A 253 6.59 14.03 -3.13
N ASP A 254 6.37 14.15 -1.81
CA ASP A 254 5.66 13.11 -1.04
C ASP A 254 4.20 12.97 -1.48
N ARG A 255 3.57 14.10 -1.83
CA ARG A 255 2.19 14.11 -2.34
C ARG A 255 2.09 13.37 -3.67
N ILE A 256 3.03 13.59 -4.58
CA ILE A 256 3.03 12.95 -5.90
C ILE A 256 3.28 11.45 -5.75
N CYS A 257 4.21 11.06 -4.87
CA CYS A 257 4.46 9.65 -4.55
C CYS A 257 3.22 8.97 -3.96
N LEU A 258 2.50 9.65 -3.06
CA LEU A 258 1.24 9.15 -2.52
C LEU A 258 0.20 8.91 -3.63
N VAL A 259 -0.01 9.89 -4.53
CA VAL A 259 -0.96 9.75 -5.64
C VAL A 259 -0.57 8.57 -6.54
N ALA A 260 0.70 8.44 -6.88
CA ALA A 260 1.21 7.33 -7.69
C ALA A 260 1.03 5.96 -7.02
N ALA A 261 1.35 5.86 -5.73
CA ALA A 261 1.18 4.63 -4.95
C ALA A 261 -0.29 4.22 -4.86
N LEU A 262 -1.18 5.15 -4.52
CA LEU A 262 -2.62 4.87 -4.46
C LEU A 262 -3.17 4.50 -5.84
N HIS A 263 -2.72 5.16 -6.90
CA HIS A 263 -3.08 4.81 -8.27
C HIS A 263 -2.71 3.35 -8.61
N ARG A 264 -1.48 2.92 -8.28
CA ARG A 264 -1.02 1.53 -8.48
C ARG A 264 -1.86 0.54 -7.69
N LEU A 265 -2.16 0.84 -6.43
CA LEU A 265 -3.00 -0.01 -5.58
C LEU A 265 -4.45 -0.12 -6.10
N VAL A 266 -5.03 0.97 -6.61
CA VAL A 266 -6.37 0.96 -7.22
C VAL A 266 -6.40 0.13 -8.51
N ILE A 267 -5.35 0.18 -9.33
CA ILE A 267 -5.21 -0.73 -10.48
C ILE A 267 -5.13 -2.19 -10.02
N GLY A 268 -4.36 -2.48 -8.97
CA GLY A 268 -4.29 -3.83 -8.39
C GLY A 268 -5.64 -4.34 -7.89
N LEU A 269 -6.52 -3.45 -7.44
CA LEU A 269 -7.91 -3.75 -7.08
C LEU A 269 -8.84 -3.95 -8.29
N SER A 270 -8.31 -3.89 -9.51
CA SER A 270 -9.07 -3.96 -10.77
C SER A 270 -10.17 -2.89 -10.87
N ARG A 271 -9.92 -1.70 -10.28
CA ARG A 271 -10.85 -0.57 -10.33
C ARG A 271 -10.44 0.44 -11.39
N SER A 272 -11.43 1.06 -12.02
CA SER A 272 -11.20 2.13 -12.98
C SER A 272 -10.67 3.38 -12.26
N VAL A 273 -9.57 3.93 -12.76
CA VAL A 273 -9.01 5.19 -12.30
C VAL A 273 -9.44 6.32 -13.25
N PRO A 274 -9.82 7.51 -12.75
CA PRO A 274 -9.99 8.69 -13.59
C PRO A 274 -8.73 8.98 -14.44
N THR A 275 -8.90 9.19 -15.74
CA THR A 275 -7.80 9.35 -16.71
C THR A 275 -6.75 10.38 -16.29
N ARG A 276 -7.17 11.52 -15.70
CA ARG A 276 -6.25 12.57 -15.22
C ARG A 276 -5.31 12.08 -14.11
N ALA A 277 -5.84 11.32 -13.15
CA ALA A 277 -5.04 10.75 -12.07
C ALA A 277 -4.04 9.68 -12.57
N ALA A 278 -4.20 9.17 -13.80
CA ALA A 278 -3.35 8.11 -14.33
C ALA A 278 -2.02 8.58 -14.91
N THR A 279 -1.91 9.85 -15.29
CA THR A 279 -0.76 10.36 -16.06
C THR A 279 -0.01 11.51 -15.37
N GLU A 280 -0.70 12.34 -14.58
CA GLU A 280 -0.14 13.58 -14.02
C GLU A 280 1.11 13.37 -13.13
N TRP A 281 1.26 12.21 -12.50
CA TRP A 281 2.34 11.95 -11.55
C TRP A 281 3.60 11.34 -12.19
N ARG A 282 3.53 10.78 -13.41
CA ARG A 282 4.57 9.86 -13.91
C ARG A 282 5.93 10.52 -14.06
N ASP A 283 5.96 11.68 -14.71
CA ASP A 283 7.21 12.40 -14.95
C ASP A 283 7.78 12.95 -13.64
N GLU A 284 6.95 13.51 -12.77
CA GLU A 284 7.41 14.04 -11.47
C GLU A 284 7.93 12.94 -10.53
N VAL A 285 7.27 11.77 -10.46
CA VAL A 285 7.78 10.63 -9.67
C VAL A 285 9.06 10.07 -10.26
N TYR A 286 9.19 10.03 -11.58
CA TYR A 286 10.43 9.63 -12.23
C TYR A 286 11.59 10.53 -11.81
N GLU A 287 11.42 11.86 -11.84
CA GLU A 287 12.47 12.80 -11.40
C GLU A 287 12.85 12.60 -9.93
N VAL A 288 11.86 12.33 -9.06
CA VAL A 288 12.11 11.96 -7.65
C VAL A 288 12.93 10.67 -7.55
N ALA A 289 12.56 9.64 -8.32
CA ALA A 289 13.25 8.36 -8.32
C ALA A 289 14.71 8.49 -8.79
N VAL A 290 14.96 9.25 -9.86
CA VAL A 290 16.31 9.54 -10.38
C VAL A 290 17.13 10.29 -9.34
N THR A 291 16.57 11.35 -8.75
CA THR A 291 17.27 12.16 -7.73
C THR A 291 17.69 11.32 -6.52
N LEU A 292 16.89 10.34 -6.13
CA LEU A 292 17.20 9.47 -4.99
C LEU A 292 18.02 8.23 -5.36
N GLY A 293 18.02 7.85 -6.65
CA GLY A 293 18.76 6.71 -7.18
C GLY A 293 20.15 7.06 -7.72
N GLY A 294 20.44 8.35 -7.91
CA GLY A 294 21.75 8.84 -8.32
C GLY A 294 22.86 8.38 -7.37
N PRO A 295 24.11 8.24 -7.87
CA PRO A 295 25.25 7.97 -7.01
C PRO A 295 25.29 9.05 -5.92
N PRO A 296 25.58 8.70 -4.66
CA PRO A 296 25.76 9.71 -3.62
C PRO A 296 26.88 10.65 -4.11
N ASP A 297 26.52 11.90 -4.43
CA ASP A 297 27.50 12.88 -4.88
C ASP A 297 28.64 12.92 -3.87
N ALA A 298 29.86 12.63 -4.33
CA ALA A 298 31.03 12.44 -3.48
C ALA A 298 31.45 13.71 -2.70
N GLY A 299 30.74 14.84 -2.85
CA GLY A 299 31.15 16.15 -2.35
C GLY A 299 30.12 16.93 -1.51
N THR A 300 28.87 16.49 -1.37
CA THR A 300 27.87 17.22 -0.55
C THR A 300 27.51 16.40 0.69
N GLY A 301 28.05 16.79 1.85
CA GLY A 301 27.67 16.21 3.15
C GLY A 301 26.23 16.55 3.58
N PRO A 302 25.92 16.40 4.87
CA PRO A 302 25.69 15.11 5.50
C PRO A 302 24.67 14.26 4.71
N THR A 303 25.01 12.99 4.55
CA THR A 303 24.18 11.89 4.05
C THR A 303 22.73 12.04 4.48
N ARG A 304 21.89 12.51 3.56
CA ARG A 304 20.44 12.33 3.68
C ARG A 304 20.25 10.82 3.82
N PRO A 305 19.73 10.31 4.96
CA PRO A 305 19.68 8.88 5.17
C PRO A 305 18.88 8.28 4.01
N PRO A 306 19.41 7.25 3.31
CA PRO A 306 18.66 6.56 2.29
C PRO A 306 17.36 6.10 2.95
N PHE A 307 16.25 6.45 2.29
CA PHE A 307 14.88 6.05 2.56
C PHE A 307 14.56 5.58 3.99
N GLY A 308 13.83 6.41 4.73
CA GLY A 308 13.02 5.90 5.83
C GLY A 308 13.78 5.42 7.06
N ARG A 309 14.86 6.11 7.49
CA ARG A 309 15.21 6.04 8.92
C ARG A 309 13.97 6.53 9.68
N PRO A 310 13.30 5.69 10.50
CA PRO A 310 12.24 6.17 11.36
C PRO A 310 12.80 7.34 12.16
N ALA A 311 12.03 8.42 12.31
CA ALA A 311 12.41 9.46 13.25
C ALA A 311 12.73 8.74 14.58
N PRO A 312 13.84 9.06 15.26
CA PRO A 312 14.12 8.48 16.57
C PRO A 312 12.85 8.61 17.39
N ALA A 313 12.38 7.50 17.98
CA ALA A 313 11.18 7.52 18.80
C ALA A 313 11.32 8.69 19.76
N LEU A 314 10.43 9.68 19.65
CA LEU A 314 10.35 10.77 20.61
C LEU A 314 10.11 10.08 21.95
N THR A 315 11.17 9.94 22.74
CA THR A 315 11.06 9.54 24.14
C THR A 315 10.11 10.55 24.76
N ALA A 316 8.93 10.08 25.15
CA ALA A 316 8.00 10.89 25.92
C ALA A 316 8.75 11.31 27.19
N VAL A 317 9.01 12.61 27.31
CA VAL A 317 9.49 13.27 28.54
C VAL A 317 8.27 13.55 29.40
#